data_AF-A0A4Y8Z1W4-F1
#
_entry.id   AF-A0A4Y8Z1W4-F1
#
_cell.length_a   1.000
_cell.length_b   1.000
_cell.length_c   1.000
_cell.angle_alpha   90.00
_cell.angle_beta   90.00
_cell.angle_gamma   90.00
#
_symmetry.space_group_name_H-M   'P 1'
#
loop_
_entity.id
_entity.type
_entity.pdbx_description
1 polymer ?
#
loop_
_entity_poly.entity_id
_entity_poly.type
_entity_poly.pdbx_seq_one_letter_code
_entity_poly.pdbx_strand_id
1 'polypeptide(L)'
;MTDSEPRTGKTRLYRRLVTRSGGPLSPVRAARRLSAYVYGNILILAAVAASTPSSIGHGTAAVLVTATAATTFLAHVFADFVAGSQIPEAHGDATDEQRKFKAIEEFRDAVPILSSGTFPAAMLALGWLSILPAQWAELLAGGVIVVRIATIPIVTERVRGNRPTFRTLVIGLATAVVAALIVLAKVFFAH
;
A
#
# COMPACT_ATOMS: atom_id res chain seq x y z
N MET A 1 3.11 29.51 44.58
CA MET A 1 2.96 28.09 44.93
C MET A 1 2.70 27.37 43.61
N THR A 2 3.52 26.37 43.32
CA THR A 2 3.89 25.83 42.00
C THR A 2 2.74 25.39 41.08
N ASP A 3 2.64 26.01 39.89
CA ASP A 3 1.98 25.42 38.73
C ASP A 3 2.86 24.29 38.19
N SER A 4 2.46 23.05 38.48
CA SER A 4 3.09 21.85 37.93
C SER A 4 2.55 21.57 36.52
N GLU A 5 3.26 22.05 35.49
CA GLU A 5 3.07 21.56 34.12
C GLU A 5 3.38 20.06 34.06
N PRO A 6 2.48 19.23 33.51
CA PRO A 6 2.79 17.83 33.23
C PRO A 6 3.77 17.76 32.04
N ARG A 7 5.04 17.53 32.35
CA ARG A 7 6.11 17.15 31.42
C ARG A 7 5.76 15.85 30.68
N THR A 8 5.00 15.90 29.60
CA THR A 8 4.82 14.73 28.73
C THR A 8 5.94 14.68 27.69
N GLY A 9 7.10 14.18 28.12
CA GLY A 9 8.20 13.74 27.26
C GLY A 9 7.86 12.52 26.38
N LYS A 10 6.59 12.33 26.02
CA LYS A 10 6.13 11.26 25.11
C LYS A 10 6.37 11.70 23.66
N THR A 11 7.66 11.64 23.34
CA THR A 11 8.30 11.27 22.07
C THR A 11 8.10 12.20 20.87
N ARG A 12 9.10 13.06 20.64
CA ARG A 12 9.40 13.66 19.32
C ARG A 12 9.40 12.62 18.18
N LEU A 13 9.80 11.38 18.47
CA LEU A 13 9.71 10.25 17.52
C LEU A 13 8.25 9.95 17.11
N TYR A 14 7.33 9.89 18.08
CA TYR A 14 5.90 9.72 17.82
C TYR A 14 5.36 10.88 17.00
N ARG A 15 5.69 12.14 17.37
CA ARG A 15 5.28 13.30 16.56
C ARG A 15 5.83 13.21 15.13
N ARG A 16 7.11 12.88 14.93
CA ARG A 16 7.73 12.75 13.60
C ARG A 16 7.17 11.58 12.77
N LEU A 17 6.73 10.52 13.43
CA LEU A 17 6.00 9.42 12.81
C LEU A 17 4.53 9.79 12.54
N VAL A 18 3.92 10.73 13.28
CA VAL A 18 2.48 11.05 13.17
C VAL A 18 2.23 12.29 12.31
N THR A 19 3.14 13.25 12.25
CA THR A 19 2.99 14.48 11.46
C THR A 19 3.47 14.26 10.03
N ARG A 20 2.51 14.21 9.09
CA ARG A 20 2.81 14.38 7.66
C ARG A 20 3.13 15.86 7.40
N SER A 21 4.12 16.15 6.56
CA SER A 21 4.56 17.53 6.24
C SER A 21 3.46 18.44 5.64
N GLY A 22 2.31 17.89 5.23
CA GLY A 22 1.18 18.65 4.66
C GLY A 22 -0.12 18.57 5.45
N GLY A 23 -0.09 18.13 6.72
CA GLY A 23 -1.29 17.99 7.55
C GLY A 23 -2.14 16.73 7.24
N PRO A 24 -3.29 16.57 7.91
CA PRO A 24 -4.21 15.44 7.71
C PRO A 24 -4.88 15.50 6.33
N LEU A 25 -5.11 14.35 5.70
CA LEU A 25 -5.90 14.29 4.47
C LEU A 25 -7.39 14.50 4.77
N SER A 26 -8.13 15.04 3.81
CA SER A 26 -9.60 15.02 3.90
C SER A 26 -10.12 13.58 3.96
N PRO A 27 -11.24 13.29 4.65
CA PRO A 27 -11.77 11.94 4.78
C PRO A 27 -11.98 11.22 3.45
N VAL A 28 -12.42 11.95 2.43
CA VAL A 28 -12.63 11.41 1.07
C VAL A 28 -11.31 10.98 0.43
N ARG A 29 -10.25 11.78 0.56
CA ARG A 29 -8.92 11.44 0.02
C ARG A 29 -8.24 10.34 0.81
N ALA A 30 -8.42 10.34 2.12
CA ALA A 30 -8.01 9.25 3.00
C ALA A 30 -8.62 7.92 2.56
N ALA A 31 -9.93 7.89 2.31
CA ALA A 31 -10.64 6.70 1.83
C ALA A 31 -10.14 6.25 0.45
N ARG A 32 -9.94 7.18 -0.50
CA ARG A 32 -9.39 6.86 -1.84
C ARG A 32 -8.00 6.23 -1.77
N ARG A 33 -7.08 6.84 -1.03
CA ARG A 33 -5.72 6.29 -0.84
C ARG A 33 -5.73 4.95 -0.15
N LEU A 34 -6.57 4.79 0.86
CA LEU A 34 -6.69 3.53 1.58
C LEU A 34 -7.21 2.43 0.66
N SER A 35 -8.24 2.72 -0.15
CA SER A 35 -8.76 1.81 -1.16
C SER A 35 -7.67 1.40 -2.16
N ALA A 36 -6.96 2.37 -2.74
CA ALA A 36 -5.83 2.14 -3.64
C ALA A 36 -4.72 1.28 -2.99
N TYR A 37 -4.44 1.52 -1.70
CA TYR A 37 -3.50 0.71 -0.93
C TYR A 37 -4.00 -0.73 -0.77
N VAL A 38 -5.23 -0.95 -0.29
CA VAL A 38 -5.78 -2.30 -0.08
C VAL A 38 -5.82 -3.07 -1.41
N TYR A 39 -6.39 -2.46 -2.44
CA TYR A 39 -6.55 -3.06 -3.76
C TYR A 39 -5.21 -3.42 -4.39
N GLY A 40 -4.24 -2.50 -4.37
CA GLY A 40 -2.89 -2.76 -4.86
C GLY A 40 -2.22 -3.94 -4.14
N ASN A 41 -2.28 -3.98 -2.81
CA ASN A 41 -1.71 -5.10 -2.05
C ASN A 41 -2.37 -6.44 -2.41
N ILE A 42 -3.69 -6.50 -2.60
CA ILE A 42 -4.38 -7.75 -2.98
C ILE A 42 -3.91 -8.25 -4.35
N LEU A 43 -3.86 -7.37 -5.35
CA LEU A 43 -3.42 -7.74 -6.70
C LEU A 43 -1.97 -8.19 -6.73
N ILE A 44 -1.09 -7.49 -6.00
CA ILE A 44 0.32 -7.87 -5.91
C ILE A 44 0.50 -9.17 -5.13
N LEU A 45 -0.26 -9.41 -4.06
CA LEU A 45 -0.22 -10.68 -3.35
C LEU A 45 -0.64 -11.84 -4.27
N ALA A 46 -1.68 -11.65 -5.08
CA ALA A 46 -2.13 -12.64 -6.05
C ALA A 46 -1.05 -12.93 -7.11
N ALA A 47 -0.41 -11.89 -7.65
CA ALA A 47 0.70 -12.02 -8.59
C ALA A 47 1.90 -12.76 -7.99
N VAL A 48 2.29 -12.43 -6.75
CA VAL A 48 3.37 -13.12 -6.03
C VAL A 48 2.98 -14.57 -5.74
N ALA A 49 1.76 -14.83 -5.29
CA ALA A 49 1.29 -16.18 -4.98
C ALA A 49 1.26 -17.11 -6.20
N ALA A 50 1.09 -16.56 -7.40
CA ALA A 50 1.18 -17.30 -8.66
C ALA A 50 2.63 -17.61 -9.10
N SER A 51 3.64 -17.13 -8.36
CA SER A 51 5.05 -17.37 -8.67
C SER A 51 5.46 -18.81 -8.34
N THR A 52 6.42 -19.30 -9.11
CA THR A 52 7.06 -20.61 -8.96
C THR A 52 8.57 -20.44 -8.99
N PRO A 53 9.36 -21.40 -8.48
CA PRO A 53 10.81 -21.32 -8.56
C PRO A 53 11.33 -21.12 -10.00
N SER A 54 10.68 -21.78 -10.98
CA SER A 54 11.03 -21.62 -12.39
C SER A 54 10.69 -20.23 -12.93
N SER A 55 9.53 -19.65 -12.60
CA SER A 55 9.16 -18.31 -13.06
C SER A 55 10.01 -17.21 -12.43
N ILE A 56 10.48 -17.42 -11.20
CA ILE A 56 11.46 -16.55 -10.55
C ILE A 56 12.82 -16.65 -11.26
N GLY A 57 13.31 -17.87 -11.50
CA GLY A 57 14.59 -18.09 -12.19
C GLY A 57 14.66 -17.53 -13.61
N HIS A 58 13.53 -17.46 -14.32
CA HIS A 58 13.44 -16.84 -15.65
C HIS A 58 13.06 -15.35 -15.63
N GLY A 59 12.85 -14.76 -14.44
CA GLY A 59 12.47 -13.35 -14.28
C GLY A 59 11.01 -13.02 -14.60
N THR A 60 10.21 -13.98 -15.08
CA THR A 60 8.80 -13.75 -15.44
C THR A 60 7.95 -13.36 -14.23
N ALA A 61 8.25 -13.86 -13.03
CA ALA A 61 7.59 -13.45 -11.80
C ALA A 61 7.79 -11.96 -11.49
N ALA A 62 9.03 -11.47 -11.61
CA ALA A 62 9.36 -10.06 -11.35
C ALA A 62 8.70 -9.13 -12.39
N VAL A 63 8.72 -9.55 -13.66
CA VAL A 63 8.04 -8.84 -14.76
C VAL A 63 6.54 -8.79 -14.51
N LEU A 64 5.92 -9.91 -14.13
CA LEU A 64 4.48 -10.00 -13.89
C LEU A 64 4.06 -9.07 -12.74
N VAL A 65 4.75 -9.10 -11.59
CA VAL A 65 4.46 -8.20 -10.47
C VAL A 65 4.64 -6.72 -10.85
N THR A 66 5.70 -6.40 -11.60
CA THR A 66 5.96 -5.03 -12.07
C THR A 66 4.87 -4.58 -13.04
N ALA A 67 4.51 -5.43 -14.00
CA ALA A 67 3.47 -5.17 -14.98
C ALA A 67 2.11 -4.99 -14.29
N THR A 68 1.73 -5.85 -13.34
CA THR A 68 0.50 -5.72 -12.56
C THR A 68 0.47 -4.39 -11.82
N ALA A 69 1.54 -3.98 -11.15
CA ALA A 69 1.59 -2.70 -10.45
C ALA A 69 1.43 -1.51 -11.41
N ALA A 70 2.16 -1.52 -12.53
CA ALA A 70 2.16 -0.45 -13.51
C ALA A 70 0.82 -0.33 -14.24
N THR A 71 0.27 -1.43 -14.75
CA THR A 71 -1.01 -1.43 -15.49
C THR A 71 -2.18 -1.09 -14.59
N THR A 72 -2.19 -1.59 -13.34
CA THR A 72 -3.23 -1.23 -12.37
C THR A 72 -3.18 0.26 -12.05
N PHE A 73 -1.99 0.82 -11.87
CA PHE A 73 -1.82 2.24 -11.65
C PHE A 73 -2.32 3.07 -12.86
N LEU A 74 -1.92 2.68 -14.07
CA LEU A 74 -2.39 3.32 -15.31
C LEU A 74 -3.91 3.23 -15.44
N ALA A 75 -4.50 2.06 -15.18
CA ALA A 75 -5.95 1.86 -15.23
C ALA A 75 -6.67 2.76 -14.22
N HIS A 76 -6.13 2.94 -13.03
CA HIS A 76 -6.70 3.82 -12.01
C HIS A 76 -6.68 5.29 -12.46
N VAL A 77 -5.53 5.77 -12.95
CA VAL A 77 -5.40 7.14 -13.46
C VAL A 77 -6.29 7.37 -14.69
N PHE A 78 -6.38 6.37 -15.58
CA PHE A 78 -7.25 6.43 -16.74
C PHE A 78 -8.74 6.50 -16.34
N ALA A 79 -9.17 5.69 -15.37
CA ALA A 79 -10.54 5.71 -14.87
C ALA A 79 -10.90 7.08 -14.28
N ASP A 80 -10.00 7.68 -13.49
CA ASP A 80 -10.20 9.03 -12.94
C ASP A 80 -10.26 10.09 -14.04
N PHE A 81 -9.38 10.02 -15.06
CA PHE A 81 -9.40 10.92 -16.21
C PHE A 81 -10.71 10.83 -17.01
N VAL A 82 -11.18 9.61 -17.28
CA VAL A 82 -12.46 9.39 -17.96
C VAL A 82 -13.61 9.94 -17.13
N ALA A 83 -13.66 9.63 -15.83
CA ALA A 83 -14.70 10.15 -14.94
C ALA A 83 -14.71 11.68 -14.87
N GLY A 84 -13.52 12.31 -14.83
CA GLY A 84 -13.41 13.77 -14.76
C GLY A 84 -13.71 14.50 -16.07
N SER A 85 -13.43 13.89 -17.22
CA SER A 85 -13.71 14.47 -18.54
C SER A 85 -15.17 14.32 -18.96
N GLN A 86 -15.87 13.26 -18.51
CA GLN A 86 -17.25 12.97 -18.88
C GLN A 86 -18.29 13.60 -17.96
N ILE A 87 -17.89 14.13 -16.79
CA ILE A 87 -18.79 14.79 -15.84
C ILE A 87 -18.27 16.22 -15.53
N PRO A 88 -18.57 17.20 -16.40
CA PRO A 88 -18.12 18.58 -16.23
C PRO A 88 -18.64 19.23 -14.94
N GLU A 89 -19.85 18.89 -14.47
CA GLU A 89 -20.41 19.47 -13.24
C GLU A 89 -19.62 19.06 -11.98
N ALA A 90 -18.86 17.96 -12.02
CA ALA A 90 -18.03 17.51 -10.92
C ALA A 90 -16.78 18.39 -10.68
N HIS A 91 -16.49 19.32 -11.60
CA HIS A 91 -15.32 20.19 -11.56
C HIS A 91 -15.68 21.67 -11.34
N GLY A 92 -16.96 22.05 -11.46
CA GLY A 92 -17.40 23.44 -11.34
C GLY A 92 -16.66 24.39 -12.29
N ASP A 93 -16.68 25.69 -11.97
CA ASP A 93 -16.01 26.75 -12.72
C ASP A 93 -14.48 26.79 -12.42
N ALA A 94 -13.86 25.62 -12.24
CA ALA A 94 -12.46 25.51 -11.85
C ALA A 94 -11.52 25.94 -12.98
N THR A 95 -10.57 26.80 -12.63
CA THR A 95 -9.51 27.28 -13.54
C THR A 95 -8.57 26.16 -13.97
N ASP A 96 -7.85 26.35 -15.07
CA ASP A 96 -6.88 25.36 -15.57
C ASP A 96 -5.79 24.98 -14.54
N GLU A 97 -5.38 25.95 -13.71
CA GLU A 97 -4.47 25.74 -12.57
C GLU A 97 -5.08 24.79 -11.54
N GLN A 98 -6.36 24.98 -11.17
CA GLN A 98 -7.07 24.14 -10.21
C GLN A 98 -7.27 22.71 -10.74
N ARG A 99 -7.54 22.57 -12.05
CA ARG A 99 -7.66 21.27 -12.72
C ARG A 99 -6.34 20.49 -12.69
N LYS A 100 -5.23 21.15 -13.03
CA LYS A 100 -3.89 20.54 -12.94
C LYS A 100 -3.55 20.12 -11.52
N PHE A 101 -3.82 20.98 -10.54
CA PHE A 101 -3.57 20.65 -9.14
C PHE A 101 -4.36 19.42 -8.70
N LYS A 102 -5.65 19.34 -9.03
CA LYS A 102 -6.51 18.17 -8.72
C LYS A 102 -6.00 16.89 -9.39
N ALA A 103 -5.59 16.95 -10.67
CA ALA A 103 -5.03 15.80 -11.36
C ALA A 103 -3.74 15.27 -10.70
N ILE A 104 -2.86 16.17 -10.24
CA ILE A 104 -1.66 15.78 -9.48
C ILE A 104 -2.05 15.12 -8.16
N GLU A 105 -3.09 15.62 -7.50
CA GLU A 105 -3.59 15.03 -6.25
C GLU A 105 -4.15 13.62 -6.44
N GLU A 106 -4.93 13.40 -7.49
CA GLU A 106 -5.47 12.08 -7.87
C GLU A 106 -4.35 11.09 -8.20
N PHE A 107 -3.37 11.52 -9.01
CA PHE A 107 -2.17 10.72 -9.30
C PHE A 107 -1.43 10.31 -8.02
N ARG A 108 -1.25 11.26 -7.08
CA ARG A 108 -0.62 11.00 -5.77
C ARG A 108 -1.45 10.12 -4.85
N ASP A 109 -2.76 10.04 -5.09
CA ASP A 109 -3.67 9.19 -4.33
C ASP A 109 -3.62 7.74 -4.86
N ALA A 110 -3.20 7.53 -6.11
CA ALA A 110 -2.96 6.22 -6.74
C ALA A 110 -1.56 5.62 -6.47
N VAL A 111 -0.56 6.42 -6.07
CA VAL A 111 0.81 5.97 -5.73
C VAL A 111 0.88 4.74 -4.80
N PRO A 112 -0.02 4.54 -3.81
CA PRO A 112 -0.06 3.32 -3.01
C PRO A 112 -0.07 2.02 -3.84
N ILE A 113 -0.68 2.02 -5.03
CA ILE A 113 -0.69 0.88 -5.96
C ILE A 113 0.73 0.57 -6.43
N LEU A 114 1.44 1.55 -7.00
CA LEU A 114 2.83 1.35 -7.45
C LEU A 114 3.72 0.87 -6.30
N SER A 115 3.60 1.53 -5.14
CA SER A 115 4.40 1.18 -3.97
C SER A 115 4.18 -0.25 -3.49
N SER A 116 3.00 -0.84 -3.75
CA SER A 116 2.71 -2.22 -3.37
C SER A 116 3.55 -3.21 -4.18
N GLY A 117 3.80 -2.93 -5.46
CA GLY A 117 4.61 -3.80 -6.32
C GLY A 117 6.12 -3.61 -6.21
N THR A 118 6.60 -2.43 -5.79
CA THR A 118 8.04 -2.10 -5.88
C THR A 118 8.94 -3.05 -5.09
N PHE A 119 8.66 -3.27 -3.80
CA PHE A 119 9.50 -4.15 -2.98
C PHE A 119 9.37 -5.62 -3.40
N PRO A 120 8.16 -6.18 -3.62
CA PRO A 120 8.02 -7.54 -4.14
C PRO A 120 8.73 -7.75 -5.47
N ALA A 121 8.57 -6.84 -6.44
CA ALA A 121 9.26 -6.92 -7.72
C ALA A 121 10.78 -6.94 -7.56
N ALA A 122 11.32 -6.09 -6.66
CA ALA A 122 12.75 -6.08 -6.37
C ALA A 122 13.22 -7.41 -5.77
N MET A 123 12.50 -7.98 -4.80
CA MET A 123 12.87 -9.27 -4.20
C MET A 123 12.86 -10.40 -5.24
N LEU A 124 11.82 -10.46 -6.09
CA LEU A 124 11.74 -11.44 -7.17
C LEU A 124 12.85 -11.23 -8.22
N ALA A 125 13.21 -9.98 -8.52
CA ALA A 125 14.33 -9.67 -9.41
C ALA A 125 15.68 -10.10 -8.82
N LEU A 126 15.89 -9.98 -7.50
CA LEU A 126 17.07 -10.56 -6.84
C LEU A 126 17.09 -12.09 -6.95
N GLY A 127 15.92 -12.73 -6.92
CA GLY A 127 15.75 -14.16 -7.21
C GLY A 127 16.17 -14.53 -8.63
N TRP A 128 15.73 -13.74 -9.61
CA TRP A 128 16.11 -13.91 -11.02
C TRP A 128 17.62 -13.75 -11.24
N LEU A 129 18.23 -12.73 -10.62
CA LEU A 129 19.67 -12.48 -10.69
C LEU A 129 20.52 -13.47 -9.87
N SER A 130 19.89 -14.49 -9.26
CA SER A 130 20.55 -15.48 -8.40
C SER A 130 21.30 -14.88 -7.20
N ILE A 131 20.98 -13.64 -6.82
CA ILE A 131 21.52 -12.97 -5.63
C ILE A 131 20.83 -13.54 -4.37
N LEU A 132 19.56 -13.92 -4.51
CA LEU A 132 18.75 -14.47 -3.44
C LEU A 132 18.14 -15.80 -3.89
N PRO A 133 18.12 -16.86 -3.07
CA PRO A 133 17.44 -18.10 -3.44
C PRO A 133 15.95 -17.84 -3.71
N ALA A 134 15.37 -18.52 -4.71
CA ALA A 134 13.98 -18.27 -5.16
C ALA A 134 12.96 -18.35 -4.01
N GLN A 135 13.13 -19.32 -3.10
CA GLN A 135 12.29 -19.46 -1.90
C GLN A 135 12.30 -18.22 -0.99
N TRP A 136 13.45 -17.59 -0.81
CA TRP A 136 13.60 -16.39 0.02
C TRP A 136 13.08 -15.15 -0.72
N ALA A 137 13.31 -15.07 -2.03
CA ALA A 137 12.75 -14.02 -2.87
C ALA A 137 11.22 -14.01 -2.81
N GLU A 138 10.59 -15.18 -2.94
CA GLU A 138 9.13 -15.32 -2.85
C GLU A 138 8.62 -15.02 -1.43
N LEU A 139 9.26 -15.57 -0.39
CA LEU A 139 8.86 -15.38 0.99
C LEU A 139 8.92 -13.90 1.41
N LEU A 140 9.99 -13.18 1.05
CA LEU A 140 10.11 -11.75 1.35
C LEU A 140 9.11 -10.91 0.54
N ALA A 141 8.91 -11.25 -0.74
CA ALA A 141 7.93 -10.59 -1.60
C ALA A 141 6.50 -10.73 -1.07
N GLY A 142 6.08 -11.93 -0.68
CA GLY A 142 4.77 -12.19 -0.11
C GLY A 142 4.63 -11.63 1.31
N GLY A 143 5.67 -11.83 2.13
CA GLY A 143 5.69 -11.43 3.53
C GLY A 143 5.49 -9.92 3.74
N VAL A 144 6.11 -9.07 2.92
CA VAL A 144 5.90 -7.62 3.03
C VAL A 144 4.44 -7.24 2.76
N ILE A 145 3.77 -7.92 1.83
CA ILE A 145 2.38 -7.61 1.47
C ILE A 145 1.43 -8.06 2.58
N VAL A 146 1.68 -9.23 3.17
CA VAL A 146 0.95 -9.71 4.35
C VAL A 146 1.05 -8.69 5.50
N VAL A 147 2.26 -8.19 5.79
CA VAL A 147 2.48 -7.16 6.81
C VAL A 147 1.77 -5.85 6.46
N ARG A 148 1.78 -5.45 5.18
CA ARG A 148 1.06 -4.26 4.71
C ARG A 148 -0.45 -4.40 4.91
N ILE A 149 -1.04 -5.55 4.60
CA ILE A 149 -2.46 -5.83 4.81
C ILE A 149 -2.80 -5.83 6.31
N ALA A 150 -1.99 -6.51 7.11
CA ALA A 150 -2.12 -6.56 8.57
C ALA A 150 -2.16 -5.17 9.22
N THR A 151 -1.38 -4.24 8.69
CA THR A 151 -1.25 -2.89 9.26
C THR A 151 -2.29 -1.90 8.73
N ILE A 152 -3.18 -2.30 7.80
CA ILE A 152 -4.26 -1.44 7.27
C ILE A 152 -5.08 -0.76 8.38
N PRO A 153 -5.57 -1.47 9.43
CA PRO A 153 -6.38 -0.82 10.46
C PRO A 153 -5.60 0.27 11.21
N ILE A 154 -4.31 0.04 11.47
CA ILE A 154 -3.41 1.02 12.11
C ILE A 154 -3.21 2.24 11.20
N VAL A 155 -2.96 2.00 9.91
CA VAL A 155 -2.81 3.05 8.90
C VAL A 155 -4.11 3.85 8.76
N THR A 156 -5.26 3.20 8.83
CA THR A 156 -6.58 3.84 8.76
C THR A 156 -6.79 4.82 9.90
N GLU A 157 -6.55 4.39 11.15
CA GLU A 157 -6.66 5.29 12.31
C GLU A 157 -5.66 6.45 12.22
N ARG A 158 -4.42 6.16 11.76
CA ARG A 158 -3.39 7.19 11.57
C ARG A 158 -3.80 8.24 10.53
N VAL A 159 -4.36 7.82 9.39
CA VAL A 159 -4.81 8.74 8.34
C VAL A 159 -6.01 9.57 8.82
N ARG A 160 -6.88 9.00 9.67
CA ARG A 160 -8.00 9.72 10.30
C ARG A 160 -7.58 10.66 11.45
N GLY A 161 -6.30 10.64 11.87
CA GLY A 161 -5.82 11.41 13.02
C GLY A 161 -6.23 10.84 14.38
N ASN A 162 -6.84 9.66 14.39
CA ASN A 162 -7.25 8.95 15.59
C ASN A 162 -6.07 8.19 16.21
N ARG A 163 -6.14 7.94 17.52
CA ARG A 163 -5.19 7.04 18.17
C ARG A 163 -5.59 5.59 17.87
N PRO A 164 -4.68 4.74 17.34
CA PRO A 164 -4.98 3.33 17.16
C PRO A 164 -5.33 2.69 18.51
N THR A 165 -6.51 2.08 18.58
CA THR A 165 -6.96 1.39 19.79
C THR A 165 -6.40 -0.02 19.86
N PHE A 166 -6.37 -0.63 21.05
CA PHE A 166 -5.95 -2.02 21.22
C PHE A 166 -6.80 -2.98 20.35
N ARG A 167 -8.09 -2.70 20.21
CA ARG A 167 -9.00 -3.44 19.33
C ARG A 167 -8.58 -3.36 17.86
N THR A 168 -8.18 -2.19 17.38
CA THR A 168 -7.66 -1.99 16.02
C THR A 168 -6.38 -2.79 15.77
N LEU A 169 -5.49 -2.88 16.77
CA LEU A 169 -4.28 -3.69 16.70
C LEU A 169 -4.61 -5.19 16.63
N VAL A 170 -5.56 -5.66 17.44
CA VAL A 170 -5.98 -7.08 17.45
C VAL A 170 -6.62 -7.47 16.11
N ILE A 171 -7.46 -6.61 15.52
CA ILE A 171 -8.06 -6.87 14.20
C ILE A 171 -6.97 -6.95 13.13
N GLY A 172 -6.04 -5.99 13.12
CA GLY A 172 -4.92 -6.00 12.17
C GLY A 172 -4.04 -7.24 12.30
N LEU A 173 -3.76 -7.66 13.53
CA LEU A 173 -3.02 -8.90 13.81
C LEU A 173 -3.78 -10.14 13.35
N ALA A 174 -5.09 -10.22 13.62
CA ALA A 174 -5.92 -11.33 13.16
C ALA A 174 -5.94 -11.43 11.62
N THR A 175 -6.05 -10.30 10.91
CA THR A 175 -5.94 -10.26 9.45
C THR A 175 -4.55 -10.71 8.98
N ALA A 176 -3.49 -10.31 9.68
CA ALA A 176 -2.12 -10.76 9.42
C ALA A 176 -2.00 -12.28 9.49
N VAL A 177 -2.55 -12.86 10.56
CA VAL A 177 -2.48 -14.31 10.82
C VAL A 177 -3.22 -15.06 9.73
N VAL A 178 -4.42 -14.63 9.34
CA VAL A 178 -5.15 -15.26 8.23
C VAL A 178 -4.36 -15.20 6.93
N ALA A 179 -3.80 -14.03 6.58
CA ALA A 179 -3.00 -13.88 5.38
C ALA A 179 -1.69 -14.72 5.42
N ALA A 180 -1.04 -14.81 6.56
CA ALA A 180 0.13 -15.66 6.77
C ALA A 180 -0.21 -17.15 6.63
N LEU A 181 -1.35 -17.60 7.19
CA LEU A 181 -1.83 -18.97 7.05
C LEU A 181 -2.10 -19.34 5.59
N ILE A 182 -2.65 -18.41 4.80
CA ILE A 182 -2.86 -18.62 3.35
C ILE A 182 -1.52 -18.84 2.64
N VAL A 183 -0.50 -18.02 2.94
CA VAL A 183 0.84 -18.16 2.35
C VAL A 183 1.48 -19.49 2.77
N LEU A 184 1.40 -19.84 4.06
CA LEU A 184 1.95 -21.10 4.57
C LEU A 184 1.27 -22.31 3.95
N ALA A 185 -0.05 -22.28 3.80
CA ALA A 185 -0.79 -23.32 3.09
C ALA A 185 -0.30 -23.47 1.65
N LYS A 186 -0.11 -22.37 0.92
CA LYS A 186 0.46 -22.40 -0.44
C LYS A 186 1.84 -23.04 -0.46
N VAL A 187 2.74 -22.65 0.45
CA VAL A 187 4.08 -23.23 0.53
C VAL A 187 4.03 -24.73 0.78
N PHE A 188 3.15 -25.17 1.69
CA PHE A 188 2.97 -26.58 2.03
C PHE A 188 2.37 -27.41 0.89
N PHE A 189 1.42 -26.86 0.12
CA PHE A 189 0.78 -27.56 -1.01
C PHE A 189 1.51 -27.42 -2.35
N ALA A 190 2.41 -26.45 -2.48
CA ALA A 190 3.22 -26.23 -3.69
C ALA A 190 4.60 -26.92 -3.64
N HIS A 191 4.90 -27.61 -2.54
CA HIS A 191 5.95 -28.63 -2.42
C HIS A 191 5.33 -30.01 -2.52
#